data_AF-A0A6A1R739-F1
#
_entry.id   AF-A0A6A1R739-F1
#
_cell.length_a   1.000
_cell.length_b   1.000
_cell.length_c   1.000
_cell.angle_alpha   90.00
_cell.angle_beta   90.00
_cell.angle_gamma   90.00
#
_symmetry.space_group_name_H-M   'P 1'
#
loop_
_entity.id
_entity.type
_entity.pdbx_description
1 polymer ?
#
loop_
_entity_poly.entity_id
_entity_poly.type
_entity_poly.pdbx_seq_one_letter_code
_entity_poly.pdbx_strand_id
1 'polypeptide(L)'
;MEDFFGFITKNIVAIGTMAAAALVIMAYIANQRFKLWVVDFWATFPVIGTIARLSRDKTKGNNGWLRAEEKLCAAYKPFVNLITRRMFDQRIEYMRKSADLGRTPTPMWAWFLLVILVIAEGMGFSYLLGSWMAREGSANTHTLLMFAIVLVLCVILVALTHFAGHQYYRTSLLRSCFARYKERGSDEYSVHTVALKDDQDIDSREPDFKQTINRVGKHSHDVGSYAGGIIAIIAIAFIAIVSTYMRVQNMEAEMARVVTGEAHVASSSQASGNPFDALLLPESVTSSQNAADSQAKNEEMNAFSKEGLAAFAMLGFIFVITQIVGMGTGYKYGFAGRESDQAFKATGGFSTYEDYLSYYRPLRDMVNGRLKDLQQRIESKSHTKLSLNKSFDDFLREQRAQEMMEDPLTESNPAPETYPAVQPAVPVSAPVHTQPAVTATPPSAPAAPVEAPAPTLAAVQQEMLRLNNADAEKAYFLSLPDSMRSNPALLTWLKERKAVRAAAVQANDLF
;
A
#
# COMPACT_ATOMS: atom_id res chain seq x y z
N MET A 1 -28.98 -18.05 5.04
CA MET A 1 -28.86 -16.59 4.81
C MET A 1 -29.76 -15.77 5.73
N GLU A 2 -31.01 -16.18 5.97
CA GLU A 2 -31.96 -15.45 6.85
C GLU A 2 -31.46 -15.26 8.29
N ASP A 3 -30.78 -16.26 8.88
CA ASP A 3 -30.22 -16.13 10.24
C ASP A 3 -29.03 -15.17 10.33
N PHE A 4 -28.24 -15.03 9.27
CA PHE A 4 -27.10 -14.11 9.22
C PHE A 4 -27.55 -12.66 9.03
N PHE A 5 -28.47 -12.43 8.10
CA PHE A 5 -29.12 -11.12 7.98
C PHE A 5 -29.88 -10.81 9.27
N GLY A 6 -30.61 -11.75 9.86
CA GLY A 6 -31.27 -11.56 11.16
C GLY A 6 -30.32 -11.20 12.30
N PHE A 7 -29.15 -11.85 12.39
CA PHE A 7 -28.10 -11.52 13.36
C PHE A 7 -27.46 -10.16 13.09
N ILE A 8 -27.11 -9.86 11.84
CA ILE A 8 -26.54 -8.56 11.45
C ILE A 8 -27.57 -7.47 11.72
N THR A 9 -28.82 -7.61 11.30
CA THR A 9 -29.87 -6.60 11.49
C THR A 9 -30.15 -6.39 12.98
N LYS A 10 -30.17 -7.45 13.80
CA LYS A 10 -30.30 -7.32 15.27
C LYS A 10 -29.12 -6.61 15.91
N ASN A 11 -27.90 -6.83 15.41
CA ASN A 11 -26.68 -6.27 15.98
C ASN A 11 -26.09 -5.13 15.14
N ILE A 12 -26.86 -4.55 14.20
CA ILE A 12 -26.29 -3.67 13.16
C ILE A 12 -25.71 -2.39 13.76
N VAL A 13 -26.31 -1.93 14.86
CA VAL A 13 -25.84 -0.78 15.62
C VAL A 13 -24.56 -1.12 16.39
N ALA A 14 -24.47 -2.30 17.00
CA ALA A 14 -23.27 -2.75 17.73
C ALA A 14 -22.10 -3.04 16.77
N ILE A 15 -22.38 -3.71 15.65
CA ILE A 15 -21.40 -3.99 14.60
C ILE A 15 -20.97 -2.69 13.92
N GLY A 16 -21.91 -1.81 13.60
CA GLY A 16 -21.64 -0.50 13.00
C GLY A 16 -20.82 0.41 13.92
N THR A 17 -21.10 0.41 15.22
CA THR A 17 -20.31 1.19 16.20
C THR A 17 -18.92 0.61 16.42
N MET A 18 -18.78 -0.71 16.50
CA MET A 18 -17.46 -1.36 16.56
C MET A 18 -16.66 -1.14 15.27
N ALA A 19 -17.28 -1.23 14.10
CA ALA A 19 -16.63 -0.96 12.82
C ALA A 19 -16.22 0.52 12.71
N ALA A 20 -17.08 1.45 13.14
CA ALA A 20 -16.73 2.88 13.20
C ALA A 20 -15.60 3.16 14.18
N ALA A 21 -15.62 2.56 15.37
CA ALA A 21 -14.53 2.67 16.33
C ALA A 21 -13.22 2.08 15.78
N ALA A 22 -13.28 0.91 15.13
CA ALA A 22 -12.13 0.30 14.47
C ALA A 22 -11.60 1.19 13.34
N LEU A 23 -12.47 1.82 12.55
CA LEU A 23 -12.08 2.78 11.51
C LEU A 23 -11.44 4.03 12.10
N VAL A 24 -11.95 4.56 13.21
CA VAL A 24 -11.35 5.71 13.90
C VAL A 24 -9.99 5.33 14.51
N ILE A 25 -9.89 4.16 15.13
CA ILE A 25 -8.62 3.63 15.67
C ILE A 25 -7.63 3.39 14.53
N MET A 26 -8.07 2.81 13.42
CA MET A 26 -7.24 2.60 12.23
C MET A 26 -6.79 3.92 11.63
N ALA A 27 -7.68 4.91 11.49
CA ALA A 27 -7.35 6.25 11.02
C ALA A 27 -6.36 6.94 11.97
N TYR A 28 -6.56 6.77 13.28
CA TYR A 28 -5.62 7.26 14.30
C TYR A 28 -4.26 6.61 14.14
N ILE A 29 -4.16 5.29 14.07
CA ILE A 29 -2.88 4.57 13.92
C ILE A 29 -2.19 4.92 12.59
N ALA A 30 -2.96 4.98 11.50
CA ALA A 30 -2.50 5.19 10.13
C ALA A 30 -2.00 6.61 9.85
N ASN A 31 -2.61 7.63 10.45
CA ASN A 31 -2.41 9.01 10.04
C ASN A 31 -1.76 9.84 11.15
N GLN A 32 -0.45 10.07 11.01
CA GLN A 32 0.31 10.91 11.93
C GLN A 32 -0.23 12.34 12.05
N ARG A 33 -0.83 12.89 10.98
CA ARG A 33 -1.47 14.23 11.04
C ARG A 33 -2.72 14.21 11.92
N PHE A 34 -3.50 13.13 11.87
CA PHE A 34 -4.68 12.99 12.73
C PHE A 34 -4.27 12.81 14.21
N LYS A 35 -3.23 12.00 14.49
CA LYS A 35 -2.67 11.90 15.85
C LYS A 35 -2.22 13.27 16.38
N LEU A 36 -1.46 14.01 15.57
CA LEU A 36 -1.03 15.36 15.92
C LEU A 36 -2.22 16.28 16.19
N TRP A 37 -3.24 16.24 15.33
CA TRP A 37 -4.46 17.04 15.51
C TRP A 37 -5.18 16.72 16.82
N VAL A 38 -5.31 15.43 17.18
CA VAL A 38 -5.89 15.02 18.46
C VAL A 38 -5.04 15.54 19.63
N VAL A 39 -3.71 15.37 19.57
CA VAL A 39 -2.79 15.87 20.60
C VAL A 39 -2.90 17.40 20.75
N ASP A 40 -2.90 18.14 19.64
CA ASP A 40 -3.00 19.61 19.67
C ASP A 40 -4.36 20.10 20.17
N PHE A 41 -5.45 19.42 19.78
CA PHE A 41 -6.80 19.69 20.27
C PHE A 41 -6.88 19.56 21.79
N TRP A 42 -6.39 18.45 22.35
CA TRP A 42 -6.37 18.23 23.80
C TRP A 42 -5.33 19.11 24.52
N ALA A 43 -4.24 19.49 23.86
CA ALA A 43 -3.24 20.39 24.44
C ALA A 43 -3.79 21.81 24.62
N THR A 44 -4.53 22.31 23.62
CA THR A 44 -5.03 23.68 23.54
C THR A 44 -6.37 23.88 24.28
N PHE A 45 -7.02 22.79 24.70
CA PHE A 45 -8.32 22.86 25.35
C PHE A 45 -8.31 23.76 26.61
N PRO A 46 -9.19 24.77 26.71
CA PRO A 46 -8.96 25.91 27.61
C PRO A 46 -9.01 25.59 29.10
N VAL A 47 -9.80 24.59 29.52
CA VAL A 47 -10.06 24.29 30.95
C VAL A 47 -9.34 23.03 31.43
N ILE A 48 -9.43 21.95 30.65
CA ILE A 48 -8.93 20.61 31.01
C ILE A 48 -7.66 20.26 30.21
N GLY A 49 -7.27 21.11 29.25
CA GLY A 49 -6.18 20.80 28.33
C GLY A 49 -4.81 20.76 28.98
N THR A 50 -3.88 20.14 28.27
CA THR A 50 -2.52 19.92 28.75
C THR A 50 -1.85 21.24 29.12
N ILE A 51 -1.94 22.29 28.29
CA ILE A 51 -1.35 23.61 28.60
C ILE A 51 -1.98 24.23 29.85
N ALA A 52 -3.32 24.17 29.99
CA ALA A 52 -4.02 24.72 31.14
C ALA A 52 -3.57 24.03 32.45
N ARG A 53 -3.41 22.71 32.42
CA ARG A 53 -2.93 21.92 33.56
C ARG A 53 -1.44 22.16 33.85
N LEU A 54 -0.58 22.10 32.82
CA LEU A 54 0.87 22.29 32.95
C LEU A 54 1.23 23.71 33.39
N SER A 55 0.41 24.72 33.06
CA SER A 55 0.65 26.10 33.50
C SER A 55 0.64 26.30 35.03
N ARG A 56 0.14 25.29 35.78
CA ARG A 56 0.14 25.29 37.25
C ARG A 56 1.39 24.66 37.85
N ASP A 57 2.16 23.90 37.06
CA ASP A 57 3.36 23.21 37.50
C ASP A 57 4.60 24.09 37.27
N LYS A 58 5.24 24.50 38.37
CA LYS A 58 6.43 25.36 38.38
C LYS A 58 7.70 24.63 38.81
N THR A 59 7.65 23.30 38.83
CA THR A 59 8.78 22.49 39.27
C THR A 59 9.95 22.61 38.28
N LYS A 60 11.14 22.86 38.81
CA LYS A 60 12.38 22.89 38.01
C LYS A 60 12.69 21.47 37.54
N GLY A 61 12.85 21.32 36.22
CA GLY A 61 13.32 20.13 35.54
C GLY A 61 14.84 20.13 35.43
N ASN A 62 15.36 19.41 34.44
CA ASN A 62 16.80 19.28 34.26
C ASN A 62 17.37 20.42 33.38
N ASN A 63 18.66 20.71 33.48
CA ASN A 63 19.36 21.69 32.63
C ASN A 63 18.71 23.09 32.54
N GLY A 64 17.93 23.51 33.54
CA GLY A 64 17.24 24.81 33.53
C GLY A 64 15.91 24.83 32.77
N TRP A 65 15.34 23.68 32.41
CA TRP A 65 13.95 23.57 31.97
C TRP A 65 12.98 23.56 33.14
N LEU A 66 11.71 23.91 32.89
CA LEU A 66 10.60 23.49 33.75
C LEU A 66 10.10 22.11 33.33
N ARG A 67 9.64 21.29 34.29
CA ARG A 67 9.01 20.00 33.98
C ARG A 67 7.77 20.14 33.08
N ALA A 68 7.06 21.27 33.22
CA ALA A 68 5.95 21.62 32.34
C ALA A 68 6.41 21.77 30.87
N GLU A 69 7.51 22.48 30.63
CA GLU A 69 8.05 22.67 29.28
C GLU A 69 8.54 21.35 28.69
N GLU A 70 9.33 20.58 29.44
CA GLU A 70 9.81 19.25 29.02
C GLU A 70 8.65 18.33 28.64
N LYS A 71 7.59 18.29 29.46
CA LYS A 71 6.44 17.43 29.23
C LYS A 71 5.62 17.85 28.00
N LEU A 72 5.49 19.16 27.75
CA LEU A 72 4.83 19.65 26.54
C LEU A 72 5.67 19.30 25.30
N CYS A 73 6.97 19.62 25.30
CA CYS A 73 7.87 19.34 24.20
C CYS A 73 7.97 17.83 23.90
N ALA A 74 8.04 16.99 24.94
CA ALA A 74 8.04 15.54 24.80
C ALA A 74 6.77 14.99 24.15
N ALA A 75 5.59 15.59 24.42
CA ALA A 75 4.34 15.19 23.79
C ALA A 75 4.31 15.46 22.27
N TYR A 76 5.03 16.49 21.81
CA TYR A 76 5.11 16.86 20.39
C TYR A 76 6.32 16.26 19.64
N LYS A 77 7.35 15.78 20.35
CA LYS A 77 8.56 15.17 19.77
C LYS A 77 8.26 14.14 18.67
N PRO A 78 7.34 13.17 18.84
CA PRO A 78 7.12 12.12 17.84
C PRO A 78 6.63 12.64 16.47
N PHE A 79 6.10 13.87 16.42
CA PHE A 79 5.54 14.46 15.20
C PHE A 79 6.51 15.38 14.47
N VAL A 80 7.58 15.82 15.14
CA VAL A 80 8.58 16.73 14.58
C VAL A 80 9.92 16.03 14.56
N ASN A 81 10.13 15.20 13.54
CA ASN A 81 11.43 14.63 13.26
C ASN A 81 12.19 15.63 12.39
N LEU A 82 13.12 16.38 12.97
CA LEU A 82 14.03 17.30 12.27
C LEU A 82 15.44 16.71 12.24
N ILE A 83 15.92 16.36 11.05
CA ILE A 83 17.28 15.88 10.81
C ILE A 83 18.09 16.94 10.05
N THR A 84 19.41 16.91 10.21
CA THR A 84 20.34 17.79 9.47
C THR A 84 20.39 17.39 7.99
N ARG A 85 20.71 18.33 7.09
CA ARG A 85 20.94 18.04 5.65
C ARG A 85 21.85 16.83 5.42
N ARG A 86 23.04 16.80 6.04
CA ARG A 86 23.97 15.66 5.95
C ARG A 86 23.31 14.32 6.29
N MET A 87 22.49 14.30 7.34
CA MET A 87 21.78 13.11 7.81
C MET A 87 20.65 12.69 6.85
N PHE A 88 20.02 13.66 6.20
CA PHE A 88 19.03 13.40 5.15
C PHE A 88 19.70 12.81 3.91
N ASP A 89 20.77 13.45 3.43
CA ASP A 89 21.50 13.02 2.23
C ASP A 89 22.07 11.61 2.43
N GLN A 90 22.64 11.31 3.61
CA GLN A 90 23.12 9.97 3.97
C GLN A 90 22.03 8.89 3.87
N ARG A 91 20.79 9.20 4.30
CA ARG A 91 19.66 8.26 4.25
C ARG A 91 19.12 8.08 2.83
N ILE A 92 19.06 9.15 2.05
CA ILE A 92 18.70 9.08 0.63
C ILE A 92 19.74 8.27 -0.14
N GLU A 93 21.02 8.51 0.13
CA GLU A 93 22.13 7.79 -0.49
C GLU A 93 22.09 6.29 -0.15
N TYR A 94 21.82 5.95 1.11
CA TYR A 94 21.61 4.57 1.53
C TYR A 94 20.50 3.90 0.71
N MET A 95 19.32 4.53 0.61
CA MET A 95 18.18 3.99 -0.15
C MET A 95 18.46 3.92 -1.66
N ARG A 96 19.23 4.87 -2.21
CA ARG A 96 19.67 4.86 -3.61
C ARG A 96 20.56 3.64 -3.86
N LYS A 97 21.58 3.46 -3.02
CA LYS A 97 22.54 2.37 -3.14
C LYS A 97 21.93 1.00 -2.82
N SER A 98 20.86 0.92 -2.02
CA SER A 98 20.13 -0.32 -1.78
C SER A 98 19.07 -0.65 -2.84
N ALA A 99 18.96 0.17 -3.90
CA ALA A 99 17.94 0.08 -4.95
C ALA A 99 16.48 0.21 -4.44
N ASP A 100 16.29 0.87 -3.29
CA ASP A 100 14.98 1.11 -2.66
C ASP A 100 14.47 2.56 -2.85
N LEU A 101 15.23 3.42 -3.53
CA LEU A 101 14.82 4.81 -3.76
C LEU A 101 13.50 4.87 -4.54
N GLY A 102 12.55 5.69 -4.06
CA GLY A 102 11.21 5.82 -4.63
C GLY A 102 10.22 4.72 -4.20
N ARG A 103 10.67 3.74 -3.40
CA ARG A 103 9.80 2.70 -2.83
C ARG A 103 9.22 3.17 -1.51
N THR A 104 8.04 2.68 -1.19
CA THR A 104 7.30 3.07 0.01
C THR A 104 6.85 1.82 0.75
N PRO A 105 6.73 1.87 2.09
CA PRO A 105 6.11 0.77 2.83
C PRO A 105 4.65 0.62 2.38
N THR A 106 4.07 -0.56 2.61
CA THR A 106 2.71 -0.86 2.13
C THR A 106 1.72 0.18 2.66
N PRO A 107 1.12 1.00 1.77
CA PRO A 107 0.27 2.09 2.21
C PRO A 107 -1.01 1.54 2.81
N MET A 108 -1.59 2.28 3.75
CA MET A 108 -2.77 1.82 4.50
C MET A 108 -3.99 1.55 3.60
N TRP A 109 -4.11 2.23 2.46
CA TRP A 109 -5.18 1.94 1.50
C TRP A 109 -5.01 0.56 0.85
N ALA A 110 -3.77 0.09 0.64
CA ALA A 110 -3.51 -1.23 0.08
C ALA A 110 -3.84 -2.31 1.12
N TRP A 111 -3.51 -2.07 2.40
CA TRP A 111 -3.98 -2.91 3.50
C TRP A 111 -5.51 -2.98 3.56
N PHE A 112 -6.20 -1.84 3.43
CA PHE A 112 -7.66 -1.81 3.41
C PHE A 112 -8.25 -2.61 2.23
N LEU A 113 -7.67 -2.47 1.03
CA LEU A 113 -8.06 -3.24 -0.13
C LEU A 113 -7.88 -4.74 0.11
N LEU A 114 -6.72 -5.16 0.65
CA LEU A 114 -6.46 -6.56 0.99
C LEU A 114 -7.47 -7.09 2.00
N VAL A 115 -7.81 -6.33 3.06
CA VAL A 115 -8.82 -6.73 4.03
C VAL A 115 -10.19 -6.93 3.39
N ILE A 116 -10.65 -6.00 2.55
CA ILE A 116 -11.95 -6.16 1.85
C ILE A 116 -11.94 -7.40 0.98
N LEU A 117 -10.88 -7.57 0.19
CA LEU A 117 -10.75 -8.66 -0.76
C LEU A 117 -10.80 -10.01 -0.03
N VAL A 118 -10.13 -10.09 1.11
CA VAL A 118 -10.05 -11.29 1.94
C VAL A 118 -11.35 -11.59 2.68
N ILE A 119 -12.11 -10.58 3.11
CA ILE A 119 -13.45 -10.76 3.67
C ILE A 119 -14.39 -11.32 2.58
N ALA A 120 -14.34 -10.78 1.37
CA ALA A 120 -15.14 -11.26 0.25
C ALA A 120 -14.86 -12.75 -0.04
N GLU A 121 -13.58 -13.14 -0.03
CA GLU A 121 -13.19 -14.54 -0.19
C GLU A 121 -13.60 -15.41 0.98
N GLY A 122 -13.36 -14.93 2.21
CA GLY A 122 -13.71 -15.62 3.42
C GLY A 122 -15.20 -15.97 3.45
N MET A 123 -16.07 -15.07 3.02
CA MET A 123 -17.50 -15.37 2.87
C MET A 123 -17.75 -16.55 1.92
N GLY A 124 -17.08 -16.57 0.76
CA GLY A 124 -17.18 -17.67 -0.21
C GLY A 124 -16.65 -19.01 0.30
N PHE A 125 -15.63 -19.01 1.16
CA PHE A 125 -15.09 -20.21 1.82
C PHE A 125 -15.93 -20.67 3.01
N SER A 126 -16.50 -19.72 3.76
CA SER A 126 -17.31 -20.01 4.95
C SER A 126 -18.53 -20.85 4.61
N TYR A 127 -19.23 -20.53 3.51
CA TYR A 127 -20.35 -21.32 3.01
C TYR A 127 -20.00 -22.82 2.84
N LEU A 128 -18.78 -23.11 2.40
CA LEU A 128 -18.32 -24.50 2.22
C LEU A 128 -17.99 -25.20 3.53
N LEU A 129 -17.28 -24.51 4.43
CA LEU A 129 -16.90 -25.10 5.71
C LEU A 129 -18.12 -25.38 6.58
N GLY A 130 -19.16 -24.57 6.47
CA GLY A 130 -20.41 -24.75 7.21
C GLY A 130 -21.09 -26.09 6.94
N SER A 131 -21.08 -26.59 5.71
CA SER A 131 -21.75 -27.86 5.41
C SER A 131 -21.02 -29.10 5.93
N TRP A 132 -19.70 -28.99 6.16
CA TRP A 132 -18.83 -30.10 6.54
C TRP A 132 -18.45 -30.11 8.03
N MET A 133 -18.46 -28.96 8.70
CA MET A 133 -18.20 -28.89 10.14
C MET A 133 -19.29 -29.66 10.91
N ALA A 134 -18.87 -30.59 11.77
CA ALA A 134 -19.77 -31.38 12.62
C ALA A 134 -20.80 -30.48 13.31
N ARG A 135 -22.10 -30.80 13.18
CA ARG A 135 -23.22 -30.06 13.77
C ARG A 135 -23.36 -30.28 15.28
N GLU A 136 -22.26 -30.59 15.96
CA GLU A 136 -22.20 -30.79 17.40
C GLU A 136 -22.20 -29.42 18.10
N GLY A 137 -23.38 -28.79 18.14
CA GLY A 137 -23.56 -27.48 18.75
C GLY A 137 -24.85 -26.80 18.28
N SER A 138 -25.21 -25.68 18.92
CA SER A 138 -26.31 -24.84 18.43
C SER A 138 -25.97 -24.28 17.05
N ALA A 139 -26.98 -24.02 16.20
CA ALA A 139 -26.77 -23.44 14.86
C ALA A 139 -26.00 -22.11 14.90
N ASN A 140 -26.22 -21.32 15.96
CA ASN A 140 -25.50 -20.06 16.20
C ASN A 140 -24.02 -20.30 16.53
N THR A 141 -23.70 -21.27 17.38
CA THR A 141 -22.31 -21.65 17.72
C THR A 141 -21.55 -22.14 16.48
N HIS A 142 -22.22 -22.95 15.66
CA HIS A 142 -21.65 -23.49 14.43
C HIS A 142 -21.35 -22.38 13.40
N THR A 143 -22.28 -21.45 13.21
CA THR A 143 -22.09 -20.27 12.33
C THR A 143 -20.91 -19.41 12.80
N LEU A 144 -20.81 -19.15 14.11
CA LEU A 144 -19.72 -18.35 14.68
C LEU A 144 -18.36 -19.04 14.48
N LEU A 145 -18.29 -20.34 14.77
CA LEU A 145 -17.06 -21.12 14.64
C LEU A 145 -16.58 -21.21 13.17
N MET A 146 -17.51 -21.36 12.23
CA MET A 146 -17.24 -21.33 10.78
C MET A 146 -16.56 -20.01 10.36
N PHE A 147 -17.13 -18.86 10.75
CA PHE A 147 -16.52 -17.56 10.44
C PHE A 147 -15.17 -17.37 11.13
N ALA A 148 -15.02 -17.83 12.38
CA ALA A 148 -13.77 -17.70 13.12
C ALA A 148 -12.62 -18.46 12.44
N ILE A 149 -12.84 -19.72 12.04
CA ILE A 149 -11.81 -20.54 11.38
C ILE A 149 -11.40 -19.93 10.03
N VAL A 150 -12.38 -19.51 9.24
CA VAL A 150 -12.12 -18.86 7.94
C VAL A 150 -11.31 -17.58 8.10
N LEU A 151 -11.67 -16.74 9.07
CA LEU A 151 -10.97 -15.49 9.31
C LEU A 151 -9.49 -15.73 9.66
N VAL A 152 -9.20 -16.74 10.48
CA VAL A 152 -7.82 -17.12 10.80
C VAL A 152 -7.06 -17.59 9.55
N LEU A 153 -7.66 -18.46 8.73
CA LEU A 153 -7.05 -18.92 7.48
C LEU A 153 -6.75 -17.76 6.53
N CYS A 154 -7.70 -16.85 6.38
CA CYS A 154 -7.59 -15.62 5.61
C CYS A 154 -6.40 -14.75 6.05
N VAL A 155 -6.27 -14.47 7.35
CA VAL A 155 -5.17 -13.66 7.90
C VAL A 155 -3.80 -14.32 7.63
N ILE A 156 -3.70 -15.63 7.81
CA ILE A 156 -2.47 -16.38 7.55
C ILE A 156 -2.10 -16.31 6.07
N LEU A 157 -3.06 -16.52 5.16
CA LEU A 157 -2.86 -16.45 3.71
C LEU A 157 -2.36 -15.07 3.26
N VAL A 158 -2.93 -13.99 3.78
CA VAL A 158 -2.50 -12.62 3.45
C VAL A 158 -1.07 -12.38 3.92
N ALA A 159 -0.76 -12.75 5.16
CA ALA A 159 0.58 -12.58 5.70
C ALA A 159 1.62 -13.35 4.88
N LEU A 160 1.28 -14.58 4.50
CA LEU A 160 2.15 -15.47 3.73
C LEU A 160 2.35 -14.94 2.31
N THR A 161 1.28 -14.55 1.60
CA THR A 161 1.39 -14.00 0.23
C THR A 161 2.11 -12.66 0.18
N HIS A 162 1.85 -11.77 1.15
CA HIS A 162 2.56 -10.49 1.26
C HIS A 162 4.06 -10.70 1.54
N PHE A 163 4.40 -11.59 2.47
CA PHE A 163 5.78 -11.96 2.76
C PHE A 163 6.48 -12.61 1.56
N ALA A 164 5.79 -13.49 0.84
CA ALA A 164 6.30 -14.12 -0.37
C ALA A 164 6.63 -13.09 -1.46
N GLY A 165 5.77 -12.08 -1.65
CA GLY A 165 6.02 -10.98 -2.58
C GLY A 165 7.25 -10.16 -2.22
N HIS A 166 7.39 -9.82 -0.94
CA HIS A 166 8.55 -9.11 -0.42
C HIS A 166 9.85 -9.90 -0.64
N GLN A 167 9.82 -11.19 -0.33
CA GLN A 167 10.96 -12.08 -0.54
C GLN A 167 11.30 -12.21 -2.04
N TYR A 168 10.30 -12.33 -2.91
CA TYR A 168 10.50 -12.42 -4.35
C TYR A 168 11.25 -11.18 -4.89
N TYR A 169 10.86 -9.99 -4.45
CA TYR A 169 11.58 -8.75 -4.81
C TYR A 169 13.05 -8.82 -4.38
N ARG A 170 13.31 -9.06 -3.09
CA ARG A 170 14.68 -9.12 -2.55
C ARG A 170 15.53 -10.15 -3.29
N THR A 171 14.98 -11.33 -3.55
CA THR A 171 15.69 -12.40 -4.26
C THR A 171 15.95 -12.06 -5.72
N SER A 172 15.00 -11.42 -6.40
CA SER A 172 15.20 -10.95 -7.79
C SER A 172 16.33 -9.93 -7.88
N LEU A 173 16.43 -9.02 -6.90
CA LEU A 173 17.50 -8.02 -6.82
C LEU A 173 18.87 -8.66 -6.58
N LEU A 174 18.98 -9.56 -5.60
CA LEU A 174 20.23 -10.27 -5.31
C LEU A 174 20.72 -11.08 -6.51
N ARG A 175 19.83 -11.77 -7.23
CA ARG A 175 20.17 -12.53 -8.43
C ARG A 175 20.58 -11.64 -9.59
N SER A 176 19.94 -10.48 -9.76
CA SER A 176 20.37 -9.48 -10.75
C SER A 176 21.77 -8.96 -10.43
N CYS A 177 22.08 -8.69 -9.16
CA CYS A 177 23.44 -8.29 -8.74
C CYS A 177 24.46 -9.41 -8.98
N PHE A 178 24.12 -10.65 -8.67
CA PHE A 178 24.99 -11.81 -8.91
C PHE A 178 25.26 -12.05 -10.40
N ALA A 179 24.24 -11.89 -11.26
CA ALA A 179 24.40 -11.99 -12.71
C ALA A 179 25.36 -10.91 -13.25
N ARG A 180 25.17 -9.65 -12.83
CA ARG A 180 26.06 -8.52 -13.19
C ARG A 180 27.48 -8.72 -12.68
N TYR A 181 27.66 -9.31 -11.50
CA TYR A 181 28.97 -9.70 -10.99
C TYR A 181 29.64 -10.76 -11.89
N LYS A 182 28.90 -11.81 -12.29
CA LYS A 182 29.40 -12.89 -13.15
C LYS A 182 29.83 -12.38 -14.53
N GLU A 183 29.08 -11.45 -15.12
CA GLU A 183 29.42 -10.80 -16.40
C GLU A 183 30.74 -10.03 -16.34
N ARG A 184 31.09 -9.48 -15.17
CA ARG A 184 32.30 -8.67 -14.99
C ARG A 184 33.57 -9.50 -14.75
N GLY A 185 33.44 -10.78 -14.40
CA GLY A 185 34.58 -11.68 -14.19
C GLY A 185 35.52 -11.25 -13.05
N SER A 186 34.97 -10.69 -11.97
CA SER A 186 35.74 -10.19 -10.82
C SER A 186 36.12 -11.33 -9.85
N ASP A 187 37.28 -11.21 -9.20
CA ASP A 187 37.90 -12.31 -8.46
C ASP A 187 37.19 -12.73 -7.16
N GLU A 188 36.36 -11.88 -6.52
CA GLU A 188 35.67 -12.27 -5.27
C GLU A 188 34.30 -11.61 -5.03
N TYR A 189 33.26 -12.44 -4.85
CA TYR A 189 31.91 -12.03 -4.45
C TYR A 189 31.81 -11.95 -2.93
N SER A 190 32.49 -10.97 -2.33
CA SER A 190 32.35 -10.66 -0.90
C SER A 190 31.16 -9.73 -0.62
N VAL A 191 30.56 -9.83 0.56
CA VAL A 191 29.57 -8.85 1.06
C VAL A 191 30.17 -8.13 2.26
N HIS A 192 30.29 -6.82 2.18
CA HIS A 192 30.66 -5.97 3.32
C HIS A 192 29.40 -5.29 3.83
N THR A 193 28.99 -5.57 5.07
CA THR A 193 27.75 -4.98 5.60
C THR A 193 27.98 -3.49 5.84
N VAL A 194 27.26 -2.64 5.09
CA VAL A 194 27.25 -1.18 5.29
C VAL A 194 25.93 -0.81 5.99
N ALA A 195 26.05 -0.31 7.22
CA ALA A 195 24.90 0.16 7.99
C ALA A 195 24.53 1.61 7.60
N LEU A 196 23.33 2.02 7.99
CA LEU A 196 22.80 3.36 7.77
C LEU A 196 23.61 4.42 8.53
N LYS A 197 24.20 4.05 9.68
CA LYS A 197 25.03 4.94 10.49
C LYS A 197 26.41 5.18 9.91
N ASP A 198 26.91 4.25 9.10
CA ASP A 198 28.24 4.31 8.52
C ASP A 198 28.33 5.39 7.44
N ASP A 199 29.54 5.84 7.15
CA ASP A 199 29.77 6.74 6.02
C ASP A 199 29.34 6.03 4.73
N GLN A 200 28.43 6.65 3.99
CA GLN A 200 27.93 6.04 2.76
C GLN A 200 28.97 6.07 1.65
N ASP A 201 30.07 6.81 1.78
CA ASP A 201 31.11 6.88 0.75
C ASP A 201 32.11 5.72 0.76
N ILE A 202 32.08 4.84 1.76
CA ILE A 202 33.00 3.70 1.93
C ILE A 202 33.07 2.82 0.66
N ASP A 203 31.92 2.59 0.03
CA ASP A 203 31.80 1.74 -1.17
C ASP A 203 31.45 2.51 -2.45
N SER A 204 31.55 3.85 -2.45
CA SER A 204 31.25 4.68 -3.64
C SER A 204 32.15 4.38 -4.84
N ARG A 205 33.33 3.80 -4.63
CA ARG A 205 34.25 3.36 -5.69
C ARG A 205 33.93 1.97 -6.24
N GLU A 206 33.11 1.20 -5.53
CA GLU A 206 32.70 -0.13 -5.97
C GLU A 206 31.60 -0.05 -7.04
N PRO A 207 31.41 -1.08 -7.87
CA PRO A 207 30.30 -1.12 -8.82
C PRO A 207 28.93 -1.06 -8.12
N ASP A 208 27.91 -0.54 -8.81
CA ASP A 208 26.53 -0.41 -8.31
C ASP A 208 25.95 -1.70 -7.69
N PHE A 209 26.16 -2.85 -8.34
CA PHE A 209 25.67 -4.13 -7.84
C PHE A 209 26.32 -4.53 -6.50
N LYS A 210 27.56 -4.09 -6.25
CA LYS A 210 28.32 -4.33 -5.01
C LYS A 210 27.84 -3.39 -3.90
N GLN A 211 27.59 -2.12 -4.24
CA GLN A 211 26.96 -1.17 -3.31
C GLN A 211 25.58 -1.67 -2.85
N THR A 212 24.81 -2.27 -3.77
CA THR A 212 23.50 -2.87 -3.45
C THR A 212 23.65 -4.07 -2.53
N ILE A 213 24.56 -4.99 -2.81
CA ILE A 213 24.68 -6.20 -2.01
C ILE A 213 25.20 -5.94 -0.59
N ASN A 214 26.07 -4.95 -0.43
CA ASN A 214 26.58 -4.51 0.87
C ASN A 214 25.45 -4.05 1.83
N ARG A 215 24.30 -3.63 1.29
CA ARG A 215 23.12 -3.17 2.06
C ARG A 215 22.00 -4.21 2.14
N VAL A 216 21.91 -5.12 1.16
CA VAL A 216 20.80 -6.09 1.01
C VAL A 216 21.19 -7.51 1.44
N GLY A 217 22.42 -7.93 1.15
CA GLY A 217 22.94 -9.26 1.41
C GLY A 217 23.15 -9.52 2.90
N LYS A 218 22.91 -10.77 3.34
CA LYS A 218 23.21 -11.19 4.73
C LYS A 218 24.62 -11.72 4.89
N HIS A 219 25.15 -12.36 3.86
CA HIS A 219 26.46 -13.01 3.83
C HIS A 219 26.90 -13.14 2.37
N SER A 220 28.20 -13.41 2.12
CA SER A 220 28.78 -13.47 0.78
C SER A 220 28.05 -14.43 -0.17
N HIS A 221 27.54 -15.56 0.31
CA HIS A 221 26.79 -16.53 -0.53
C HIS A 221 25.27 -16.30 -0.58
N ASP A 222 24.77 -15.13 -0.17
CA ASP A 222 23.33 -14.84 -0.20
C ASP A 222 22.85 -14.46 -1.62
N VAL A 223 22.38 -15.45 -2.37
CA VAL A 223 21.72 -15.26 -3.67
C VAL A 223 20.21 -15.07 -3.56
N GLY A 224 19.70 -14.89 -2.33
CA GLY A 224 18.28 -14.88 -2.04
C GLY A 224 17.63 -16.27 -2.13
N SER A 225 16.44 -16.36 -1.54
CA SER A 225 15.66 -17.61 -1.47
C SER A 225 14.26 -17.38 -2.02
N TYR A 226 13.72 -18.39 -2.71
CA TYR A 226 12.32 -18.43 -3.13
C TYR A 226 11.46 -19.28 -2.19
N ALA A 227 11.99 -19.69 -1.04
CA ALA A 227 11.30 -20.63 -0.14
C ALA A 227 9.90 -20.15 0.27
N GLY A 228 9.74 -18.89 0.66
CA GLY A 228 8.43 -18.33 1.02
C GLY A 228 7.48 -18.22 -0.17
N GLY A 229 8.00 -17.91 -1.37
CA GLY A 229 7.23 -17.97 -2.61
C GLY A 229 6.73 -19.38 -2.94
N ILE A 230 7.59 -20.38 -2.79
CA ILE A 230 7.24 -21.80 -3.00
C ILE A 230 6.22 -22.25 -1.95
N ILE A 231 6.44 -21.93 -0.68
CA ILE A 231 5.50 -22.22 0.41
C ILE A 231 4.14 -21.56 0.13
N ALA A 232 4.12 -20.32 -0.37
CA ALA A 232 2.89 -19.63 -0.74
C ALA A 232 2.15 -20.34 -1.84
N ILE A 233 2.84 -20.67 -2.93
CA ILE A 233 2.23 -21.38 -4.07
C ILE A 233 1.68 -22.75 -3.63
N ILE A 234 2.42 -23.50 -2.82
CA ILE A 234 1.98 -24.79 -2.27
C ILE A 234 0.75 -24.59 -1.38
N ALA A 235 0.75 -23.61 -0.48
CA ALA A 235 -0.38 -23.34 0.39
C ALA A 235 -1.64 -22.92 -0.39
N ILE A 236 -1.49 -22.06 -1.39
CA ILE A 236 -2.57 -21.62 -2.29
C ILE A 236 -3.12 -22.81 -3.08
N ALA A 237 -2.24 -23.63 -3.67
CA ALA A 237 -2.63 -24.81 -4.42
C ALA A 237 -3.36 -25.84 -3.53
N PHE A 238 -2.84 -26.10 -2.32
CA PHE A 238 -3.47 -26.98 -1.35
C PHE A 238 -4.87 -26.50 -0.97
N ILE A 239 -5.02 -25.22 -0.63
CA ILE A 239 -6.31 -24.62 -0.27
C ILE A 239 -7.27 -24.65 -1.47
N ALA A 240 -6.80 -24.36 -2.68
CA ALA A 240 -7.61 -24.41 -3.89
C ALA A 240 -8.13 -25.83 -4.17
N ILE A 241 -7.29 -26.85 -4.02
CA ILE A 241 -7.66 -28.27 -4.21
C ILE A 241 -8.69 -28.68 -3.16
N VAL A 242 -8.42 -28.41 -1.87
CA VAL A 242 -9.33 -28.74 -0.77
C VAL A 242 -10.67 -28.02 -0.95
N SER A 243 -10.65 -26.73 -1.30
CA SER A 243 -11.86 -25.94 -1.58
C SER A 243 -12.69 -26.50 -2.71
N THR A 244 -12.04 -26.86 -3.82
CA THR A 244 -12.71 -27.44 -4.99
C THR A 244 -13.33 -28.79 -4.65
N TYR A 245 -12.59 -29.62 -3.92
CA TYR A 245 -13.11 -30.90 -3.43
C TYR A 245 -14.33 -30.73 -2.54
N MET A 246 -14.28 -29.82 -1.56
CA MET A 246 -15.42 -29.52 -0.68
C MET A 246 -16.62 -28.97 -1.46
N ARG A 247 -16.39 -28.16 -2.48
CA ARG A 247 -17.43 -27.65 -3.38
C ARG A 247 -18.14 -28.76 -4.14
N VAL A 248 -17.39 -29.68 -4.72
CA VAL A 248 -17.95 -30.83 -5.46
C VAL A 248 -18.75 -31.72 -4.51
N GLN A 249 -18.20 -32.08 -3.35
CA GLN A 249 -18.95 -32.88 -2.38
C GLN A 249 -20.23 -32.21 -1.89
N ASN A 250 -20.19 -30.90 -1.64
CA ASN A 250 -21.38 -30.17 -1.20
C ASN A 250 -22.46 -30.17 -2.27
N MET A 251 -22.09 -29.99 -3.54
CA MET A 251 -23.00 -30.05 -4.67
C MET A 251 -23.60 -31.45 -4.86
N GLU A 252 -22.80 -32.51 -4.73
CA GLU A 252 -23.27 -33.90 -4.77
C GLU A 252 -24.24 -34.20 -3.61
N ALA A 253 -23.94 -33.72 -2.40
CA ALA A 253 -24.81 -33.87 -1.25
C ALA A 253 -26.14 -33.12 -1.41
N GLU A 254 -26.12 -31.94 -2.02
CA GLU A 254 -27.32 -31.15 -2.31
C GLU A 254 -28.17 -31.80 -3.41
N MET A 255 -27.54 -32.29 -4.49
CA MET A 255 -28.23 -33.10 -5.50
C MET A 255 -28.87 -34.36 -4.91
N ALA A 256 -28.15 -35.10 -4.05
CA ALA A 256 -28.68 -36.29 -3.40
C ALA A 256 -29.91 -35.96 -2.53
N ARG A 257 -29.91 -34.81 -1.84
CA ARG A 257 -31.08 -34.33 -1.07
C ARG A 257 -32.26 -33.96 -1.94
N VAL A 258 -32.05 -33.29 -3.07
CA VAL A 258 -33.12 -32.93 -4.01
C VAL A 258 -33.74 -34.21 -4.59
N VAL A 259 -32.92 -35.14 -5.09
CA VAL A 259 -33.40 -36.40 -5.69
C VAL A 259 -34.16 -37.26 -4.66
N THR A 260 -33.65 -37.39 -3.44
CA THR A 260 -34.33 -38.16 -2.38
C THR A 260 -35.58 -37.46 -1.84
N GLY A 261 -35.56 -36.13 -1.73
CA GLY A 261 -36.70 -35.32 -1.32
C GLY A 261 -37.84 -35.37 -2.35
N GLU A 262 -37.53 -35.20 -3.63
CA GLU A 262 -38.50 -35.32 -4.73
C GLU A 262 -39.03 -36.76 -4.89
N ALA A 263 -38.19 -37.79 -4.69
CA ALA A 263 -38.67 -39.16 -4.66
C ALA A 263 -39.69 -39.39 -3.54
N HIS A 264 -39.53 -38.72 -2.39
CA HIS A 264 -40.48 -38.78 -1.29
C HIS A 264 -41.78 -38.01 -1.59
N VAL A 265 -41.68 -36.84 -2.25
CA VAL A 265 -42.86 -36.06 -2.68
C VAL A 265 -43.64 -36.81 -3.76
N ALA A 266 -42.98 -37.38 -4.77
CA ALA A 266 -43.58 -38.16 -5.84
C ALA A 266 -44.24 -39.47 -5.33
N SER A 267 -43.70 -40.07 -4.26
CA SER A 267 -44.28 -41.24 -3.62
C SER A 267 -45.45 -40.86 -2.68
N SER A 268 -45.44 -39.65 -2.12
CA SER A 268 -46.51 -39.15 -1.24
C SER A 268 -47.72 -38.55 -1.99
N SER A 269 -47.52 -38.08 -3.23
CA SER A 269 -48.59 -37.59 -4.09
C SER A 269 -49.43 -38.69 -4.75
N GLN A 270 -48.98 -39.96 -4.69
CA GLN A 270 -49.81 -41.13 -5.04
C GLN A 270 -50.88 -41.47 -3.99
N ALA A 271 -50.89 -40.81 -2.82
CA ALA A 271 -51.84 -41.10 -1.75
C ALA A 271 -53.08 -40.18 -1.72
N SER A 272 -53.20 -39.18 -2.60
CA SER A 272 -54.35 -38.26 -2.61
C SER A 272 -55.06 -38.18 -3.97
N GLY A 273 -55.98 -39.12 -4.20
CA GLY A 273 -57.28 -38.83 -4.79
C GLY A 273 -57.40 -38.64 -6.31
N ASN A 274 -56.50 -39.18 -7.14
CA ASN A 274 -56.71 -39.19 -8.59
C ASN A 274 -57.57 -40.41 -9.01
N PRO A 275 -58.82 -40.23 -9.49
CA PRO A 275 -59.71 -41.34 -9.86
C PRO A 275 -59.25 -42.12 -11.10
N PHE A 276 -58.17 -41.68 -11.78
CA PHE A 276 -57.56 -42.36 -12.91
C PHE A 276 -56.35 -43.25 -12.52
N ASP A 277 -55.89 -43.27 -11.27
CA ASP A 277 -54.79 -44.14 -10.82
C ASP A 277 -55.14 -45.64 -10.85
N ALA A 278 -56.44 -45.97 -10.87
CA ALA A 278 -56.93 -47.35 -10.95
C ALA A 278 -56.94 -47.90 -12.39
N LEU A 279 -56.66 -47.07 -13.40
CA LEU A 279 -56.54 -47.52 -14.79
C LEU A 279 -55.10 -47.93 -15.06
N LEU A 280 -54.88 -49.25 -15.18
CA LEU A 280 -53.63 -49.82 -15.64
C LEU A 280 -53.31 -49.26 -17.04
N LEU A 281 -52.45 -48.25 -17.10
CA LEU A 281 -51.91 -47.71 -18.34
C LEU A 281 -51.16 -48.84 -19.09
N PRO A 282 -51.28 -48.94 -20.43
CA PRO A 282 -50.56 -49.94 -21.20
C PRO A 282 -49.05 -49.84 -20.95
N GLU A 283 -48.38 -50.98 -20.84
CA GLU A 283 -46.95 -51.09 -20.46
C GLU A 283 -46.01 -50.28 -21.38
N SER A 284 -46.40 -50.09 -22.64
CA SER A 284 -45.69 -49.28 -23.63
C SER A 284 -45.71 -47.77 -23.34
N VAL A 285 -46.72 -47.27 -22.62
CA VAL A 285 -46.86 -45.85 -22.24
C VAL A 285 -46.20 -45.58 -20.89
N THR A 286 -46.29 -46.53 -19.95
CA THR A 286 -45.59 -46.42 -18.67
C THR A 286 -44.08 -46.55 -18.84
N SER A 287 -43.60 -47.41 -19.75
CA SER A 287 -42.16 -47.53 -20.04
C SER A 287 -41.60 -46.29 -20.74
N SER A 288 -42.33 -45.71 -21.69
CA SER A 288 -41.90 -44.47 -22.36
C SER A 288 -41.97 -43.27 -21.43
N GLN A 289 -42.97 -43.18 -20.56
CA GLN A 289 -43.07 -42.13 -19.53
C GLN A 289 -41.93 -42.26 -18.51
N ASN A 290 -41.65 -43.46 -18.00
CA ASN A 290 -40.54 -43.69 -17.06
C ASN A 290 -39.16 -43.42 -17.71
N ALA A 291 -39.00 -43.76 -19.00
CA ALA A 291 -37.80 -43.43 -19.76
C ALA A 291 -37.65 -41.91 -19.97
N ALA A 292 -38.73 -41.21 -20.32
CA ALA A 292 -38.73 -39.76 -20.47
C ALA A 292 -38.47 -39.04 -19.15
N ASP A 293 -39.10 -39.48 -18.05
CA ASP A 293 -38.92 -38.89 -16.72
C ASP A 293 -37.52 -39.15 -16.16
N SER A 294 -36.94 -40.34 -16.40
CA SER A 294 -35.55 -40.63 -16.02
C SER A 294 -34.54 -39.88 -16.87
N GLN A 295 -34.81 -39.70 -18.17
CA GLN A 295 -33.97 -38.88 -19.04
C GLN A 295 -34.03 -37.39 -18.66
N ALA A 296 -35.21 -36.84 -18.43
CA ALA A 296 -35.39 -35.46 -18.00
C ALA A 296 -34.69 -35.18 -16.66
N LYS A 297 -34.80 -36.08 -15.67
CA LYS A 297 -34.06 -35.98 -14.41
C LYS A 297 -32.55 -36.02 -14.60
N ASN A 298 -32.06 -36.92 -15.45
CA ASN A 298 -30.63 -36.99 -15.75
C ASN A 298 -30.12 -35.74 -16.48
N GLU A 299 -30.92 -35.16 -17.38
CA GLU A 299 -30.57 -33.92 -18.08
C GLU A 299 -30.58 -32.72 -17.12
N GLU A 300 -31.57 -32.63 -16.24
CA GLU A 300 -31.67 -31.58 -15.21
C GLU A 300 -30.50 -31.66 -14.20
N MET A 301 -30.20 -32.86 -13.69
CA MET A 301 -29.05 -33.08 -12.78
C MET A 301 -27.72 -32.74 -13.46
N ASN A 302 -27.56 -33.11 -14.74
CA ASN A 302 -26.36 -32.78 -15.49
C ASN A 302 -26.24 -31.27 -15.77
N ALA A 303 -27.35 -30.59 -16.05
CA ALA A 303 -27.38 -29.15 -16.22
C ALA A 303 -27.01 -28.42 -14.91
N PHE A 304 -27.64 -28.81 -13.79
CA PHE A 304 -27.35 -28.26 -12.46
C PHE A 304 -25.88 -28.46 -12.06
N SER A 305 -25.33 -29.66 -12.30
CA SER A 305 -23.92 -29.96 -12.02
C SER A 305 -22.97 -29.10 -12.85
N LYS A 306 -23.28 -28.89 -14.14
CA LYS A 306 -22.45 -28.08 -15.04
C LYS A 306 -22.48 -26.60 -14.66
N GLU A 307 -23.65 -26.07 -14.31
CA GLU A 307 -23.79 -24.69 -13.84
C GLU A 307 -23.06 -24.46 -12.51
N GLY A 308 -23.23 -25.38 -11.55
CA GLY A 308 -22.52 -25.36 -10.28
C GLY A 308 -21.00 -25.39 -10.44
N LEU A 309 -20.48 -26.26 -11.31
CA LEU A 309 -19.05 -26.34 -11.62
C LEU A 309 -18.51 -25.02 -12.22
N ALA A 310 -19.28 -24.37 -13.11
CA ALA A 310 -18.89 -23.10 -13.70
C ALA A 310 -18.82 -21.96 -12.66
N ALA A 311 -19.79 -21.89 -11.75
CA ALA A 311 -19.77 -20.93 -10.65
C ALA A 311 -18.58 -21.16 -9.70
N PHE A 312 -18.25 -22.43 -9.42
CA PHE A 312 -17.08 -22.78 -8.62
C PHE A 312 -15.76 -22.43 -9.30
N ALA A 313 -15.65 -22.64 -10.61
CA ALA A 313 -14.50 -22.23 -11.40
C ALA A 313 -14.30 -20.71 -11.37
N MET A 314 -15.39 -19.93 -11.46
CA MET A 314 -15.33 -18.47 -11.35
C MET A 314 -14.82 -18.02 -9.98
N LEU A 315 -15.29 -18.65 -8.90
CA LEU A 315 -14.84 -18.31 -7.55
C LEU A 315 -13.37 -18.68 -7.32
N GLY A 316 -12.93 -19.82 -7.86
CA GLY A 316 -11.52 -20.23 -7.84
C GLY A 316 -10.62 -19.29 -8.66
N PHE A 317 -11.11 -18.77 -9.79
CA PHE A 317 -10.40 -17.78 -10.59
C PHE A 317 -10.22 -16.45 -9.84
N ILE A 318 -11.28 -15.95 -9.20
CA ILE A 318 -11.19 -14.77 -8.33
C ILE A 318 -10.15 -15.03 -7.24
N PHE A 319 -10.18 -16.21 -6.62
CA PHE A 319 -9.21 -16.60 -5.60
C PHE A 319 -7.76 -16.48 -6.06
N VAL A 320 -7.44 -16.94 -7.26
CA VAL A 320 -6.08 -16.79 -7.81
C VAL A 320 -5.71 -15.31 -8.00
N ILE A 321 -6.63 -14.49 -8.51
CA ILE A 321 -6.39 -13.05 -8.71
C ILE A 321 -6.06 -12.35 -7.38
N THR A 322 -6.78 -12.65 -6.31
CA THR A 322 -6.53 -12.01 -5.01
C THR A 322 -5.15 -12.36 -4.45
N GLN A 323 -4.70 -13.61 -4.64
CA GLN A 323 -3.36 -14.02 -4.22
C GLN A 323 -2.27 -13.32 -5.03
N ILE A 324 -2.51 -13.10 -6.33
CA ILE A 324 -1.63 -12.28 -7.19
C ILE A 324 -1.58 -10.84 -6.67
N VAL A 325 -2.71 -10.25 -6.28
CA VAL A 325 -2.75 -8.90 -5.70
C VAL A 325 -2.02 -8.84 -4.35
N GLY A 326 -2.20 -9.85 -3.49
CA GLY A 326 -1.49 -9.98 -2.21
C GLY A 326 0.02 -10.05 -2.40
N MET A 327 0.48 -10.93 -3.28
CA MET A 327 1.90 -11.08 -3.62
C MET A 327 2.46 -9.84 -4.33
N GLY A 328 1.70 -9.25 -5.26
CA GLY A 328 2.09 -8.02 -5.97
C GLY A 328 2.22 -6.82 -5.04
N THR A 329 1.36 -6.72 -4.03
CA THR A 329 1.47 -5.70 -2.98
C THR A 329 2.74 -5.89 -2.16
N GLY A 330 3.05 -7.12 -1.74
CA GLY A 330 4.31 -7.43 -1.06
C GLY A 330 5.55 -7.11 -1.91
N TYR A 331 5.50 -7.42 -3.21
CA TYR A 331 6.58 -7.14 -4.15
C TYR A 331 6.81 -5.65 -4.35
N LYS A 332 5.74 -4.87 -4.57
CA LYS A 332 5.82 -3.44 -4.87
C LYS A 332 6.25 -2.59 -3.67
N TYR A 333 5.77 -2.93 -2.48
CA TYR A 333 5.93 -2.12 -1.27
C TYR A 333 6.93 -2.68 -0.26
N GLY A 334 7.72 -3.68 -0.66
CA GLY A 334 8.67 -4.36 0.20
C GLY A 334 10.10 -3.90 0.00
N PHE A 335 10.73 -3.28 1.00
CA PHE A 335 12.13 -2.85 0.94
C PHE A 335 13.13 -4.03 0.92
N ALA A 336 14.18 -3.96 0.09
CA ALA A 336 15.23 -5.00 0.08
C ALA A 336 16.36 -4.74 1.09
N GLY A 337 16.76 -3.48 1.25
CA GLY A 337 17.85 -3.10 2.15
C GLY A 337 17.50 -3.31 3.60
N ARG A 338 18.50 -3.70 4.40
CA ARG A 338 18.31 -4.07 5.82
C ARG A 338 17.73 -2.93 6.67
N GLU A 339 18.14 -1.70 6.37
CA GLU A 339 17.74 -0.50 7.14
C GLU A 339 16.99 0.52 6.27
N SER A 340 16.53 0.11 5.08
CA SER A 340 15.80 1.00 4.15
C SER A 340 14.47 1.50 4.73
N ASP A 341 13.75 0.67 5.49
CA ASP A 341 12.52 1.09 6.17
C ASP A 341 12.80 2.17 7.24
N GLN A 342 13.92 2.05 7.95
CA GLN A 342 14.33 3.04 8.95
C GLN A 342 14.79 4.35 8.29
N ALA A 343 15.56 4.24 7.18
CA ALA A 343 15.95 5.39 6.37
C ALA A 343 14.71 6.13 5.82
N PHE A 344 13.73 5.39 5.29
CA PHE A 344 12.47 5.92 4.77
C PHE A 344 11.66 6.63 5.86
N LYS A 345 11.50 6.01 7.04
CA LYS A 345 10.79 6.61 8.17
C LYS A 345 11.47 7.90 8.64
N ALA A 346 12.80 7.94 8.64
CA ALA A 346 13.54 9.12 9.06
C ALA A 346 13.49 10.26 8.03
N THR A 347 13.49 9.96 6.72
CA THR A 347 13.31 10.98 5.68
C THR A 347 11.85 11.35 5.46
N GLY A 348 10.88 10.58 5.97
CA GLY A 348 9.45 10.80 5.77
C GLY A 348 8.97 10.53 4.33
N GLY A 349 9.80 9.90 3.50
CA GLY A 349 9.51 9.65 2.08
C GLY A 349 9.71 10.86 1.15
N PHE A 350 10.31 11.94 1.64
CA PHE A 350 10.67 13.09 0.80
C PHE A 350 11.93 12.79 -0.03
N SER A 351 11.98 13.32 -1.25
CA SER A 351 13.14 13.17 -2.16
C SER A 351 14.18 14.27 -1.99
N THR A 352 13.77 15.47 -1.57
CA THR A 352 14.66 16.62 -1.35
C THR A 352 14.61 17.09 0.10
N TYR A 353 15.72 17.67 0.56
CA TYR A 353 15.80 18.20 1.92
C TYR A 353 14.94 19.46 2.08
N GLU A 354 14.81 20.25 1.02
CA GLU A 354 13.99 21.45 0.96
C GLU A 354 12.52 21.13 1.19
N ASP A 355 11.98 20.13 0.50
CA ASP A 355 10.58 19.69 0.66
C ASP A 355 10.35 19.13 2.06
N TYR A 356 11.27 18.28 2.53
CA TYR A 356 11.27 17.75 3.89
C TYR A 356 11.20 18.88 4.93
N LEU A 357 12.07 19.89 4.78
CA LEU A 357 12.14 20.99 5.72
C LEU A 357 10.91 21.91 5.61
N SER A 358 10.37 22.11 4.40
CA SER A 358 9.13 22.85 4.19
C SER A 358 7.94 22.21 4.90
N TYR A 359 7.93 20.87 5.02
CA TYR A 359 6.90 20.13 5.72
C TYR A 359 7.01 20.26 7.23
N TYR A 360 8.20 20.09 7.81
CA TYR A 360 8.38 20.07 9.27
C TYR A 360 8.52 21.47 9.90
N ARG A 361 8.91 22.50 9.15
CA ARG A 361 9.02 23.89 9.65
C ARG A 361 7.71 24.42 10.25
N PRO A 362 6.56 24.36 9.55
CA PRO A 362 5.28 24.80 10.12
C PRO A 362 4.88 24.04 11.39
N LEU A 363 5.16 22.73 11.46
CA LEU A 363 4.89 21.96 12.67
C LEU A 363 5.76 22.42 13.84
N ARG A 364 7.06 22.63 13.60
CA ARG A 364 7.97 23.18 14.61
C ARG A 364 7.51 24.55 15.09
N ASP A 365 7.12 25.44 14.17
CA ASP A 365 6.68 26.79 14.50
C ASP A 365 5.37 26.79 15.30
N MET A 366 4.45 25.87 14.99
CA MET A 366 3.25 25.61 15.78
C MET A 366 3.61 25.19 17.22
N VAL A 367 4.52 24.23 17.41
CA VAL A 367 4.94 23.77 18.74
C VAL A 367 5.61 24.89 19.53
N ASN A 368 6.47 25.69 18.88
CA ASN A 368 7.06 26.89 19.50
C ASN A 368 5.97 27.89 19.93
N GLY A 369 4.90 28.06 19.14
CA GLY A 369 3.74 28.86 19.52
C GLY A 369 3.02 28.31 20.77
N ARG A 370 2.83 26.99 20.86
CA ARG A 370 2.23 26.33 22.04
C ARG A 370 3.10 26.47 23.29
N LEU A 371 4.41 26.34 23.13
CA LEU A 371 5.37 26.52 24.23
C LEU A 371 5.34 27.97 24.75
N LYS A 372 5.26 28.96 23.86
CA LYS A 372 5.10 30.37 24.25
C LYS A 372 3.79 30.64 24.99
N ASP A 373 2.66 30.06 24.55
CA ASP A 373 1.39 30.17 25.29
C ASP A 373 1.50 29.57 26.70
N LEU A 374 2.17 28.41 26.83
CA LEU A 374 2.45 27.82 28.14
C LEU A 374 3.31 28.76 29.02
N GLN A 375 4.41 29.29 28.48
CA GLN A 375 5.32 30.19 29.19
C GLN A 375 4.59 31.47 29.65
N GLN A 376 3.81 32.10 28.77
CA GLN A 376 3.03 33.30 29.09
C GLN A 376 1.98 33.03 30.19
N ARG A 377 1.35 31.85 30.19
CA ARG A 377 0.41 31.44 31.26
C ARG A 377 1.10 31.16 32.59
N ILE A 378 2.35 30.69 32.58
CA ILE A 378 3.14 30.50 33.79
C ILE A 378 3.58 31.86 34.35
N GLU A 379 4.05 32.77 33.49
CA GLU A 379 4.47 34.13 33.88
C GLU A 379 3.32 34.93 34.47
N SER A 380 2.17 34.97 33.80
CA SER A 380 0.98 35.70 34.30
C SER A 380 0.49 35.20 35.67
N LYS A 381 0.79 33.94 36.02
CA LYS A 381 0.46 33.32 37.31
C LYS A 381 1.63 33.28 38.28
N SER A 382 2.79 33.84 37.93
CA SER A 382 3.98 33.82 38.76
C SER A 382 4.29 35.20 39.32
N HIS A 383 4.52 35.25 40.62
CA HIS A 383 5.04 36.44 41.30
C HIS A 383 6.58 36.44 41.38
N THR A 384 7.24 35.41 40.84
CA THR A 384 8.70 35.25 40.82
C THR A 384 9.19 35.26 39.38
N LYS A 385 10.33 35.90 39.10
CA LYS A 385 11.00 35.86 37.80
C LYS A 385 11.49 34.44 37.52
N LEU A 386 10.83 33.72 36.61
CA LEU A 386 11.34 32.46 36.05
C LEU A 386 12.13 32.74 34.77
N SER A 387 13.14 31.94 34.48
CA SER A 387 13.92 32.01 33.24
C SER A 387 13.25 31.13 32.16
N LEU A 388 12.36 31.70 31.35
CA LEU A 388 11.57 30.98 30.33
C LEU A 388 12.09 31.22 28.90
N ASN A 389 13.39 31.04 28.70
CA ASN A 389 14.04 31.47 27.44
C ASN A 389 14.23 30.33 26.43
N LYS A 390 13.81 29.11 26.79
CA LYS A 390 14.10 27.92 26.01
C LYS A 390 13.07 27.69 24.92
N SER A 391 13.55 27.26 23.75
CA SER A 391 12.73 26.97 22.57
C SER A 391 12.61 25.47 22.31
N PHE A 392 11.64 25.06 21.48
CA PHE A 392 11.53 23.66 21.09
C PHE A 392 12.78 23.15 20.34
N ASP A 393 13.50 24.04 19.63
CA ASP A 393 14.77 23.70 18.98
C ASP A 393 15.86 23.34 20.01
N ASP A 394 15.88 24.01 21.16
CA ASP A 394 16.81 23.69 22.25
C ASP A 394 16.49 22.33 22.87
N PHE A 395 15.20 22.00 23.00
CA PHE A 395 14.75 20.68 23.48
C PHE A 395 15.21 19.56 22.54
N LEU A 396 15.00 19.73 21.22
CA LEU A 396 15.44 18.75 20.23
C LEU A 396 16.97 18.58 20.20
N ARG A 397 17.73 19.67 20.42
CA ARG A 397 19.19 19.63 20.47
C ARG A 397 19.70 18.91 21.70
N GLU A 398 19.19 19.25 22.88
CA GLU A 398 19.57 18.60 24.15
C GLU A 398 19.21 17.10 24.13
N GLN A 399 18.06 16.75 23.59
CA GLN A 399 17.65 15.35 23.50
C GLN A 399 18.51 14.53 22.54
N ARG A 400 18.88 15.10 21.38
CA ARG A 400 19.82 14.43 20.46
C ARG A 400 21.19 14.23 21.11
N ALA A 401 21.65 15.20 21.90
CA ALA A 401 22.90 15.07 22.65
C ALA A 401 22.82 13.97 23.72
N GLN A 402 21.69 13.83 24.41
CA GLN A 402 21.44 12.73 25.34
C GLN A 402 21.41 11.36 24.64
N GLU A 403 20.71 11.26 23.51
CA GLU A 403 20.67 10.03 22.69
C GLU A 403 22.08 9.63 22.19
N MET A 404 22.95 10.60 21.92
CA MET A 404 24.35 10.35 21.56
C MET A 404 25.21 9.90 22.75
N MET A 405 24.92 10.36 23.96
CA MET A 405 25.67 9.98 25.18
C MET A 405 25.24 8.63 25.77
N GLU A 406 23.99 8.21 25.55
CA GLU A 406 23.43 6.96 26.08
C GLU A 406 23.80 5.71 25.25
N ASP A 407 24.47 5.86 24.10
CA ASP A 407 24.94 4.75 23.24
C ASP A 407 26.46 4.57 23.34
N PRO A 408 27.00 3.78 24.29
CA PRO A 408 28.44 3.72 24.57
C PRO A 408 29.24 2.90 23.55
N LEU A 409 28.58 2.33 22.53
CA LEU A 409 29.22 1.48 21.51
C LEU A 409 29.44 2.20 20.18
N THR A 410 29.31 3.54 20.16
CA THR A 410 29.45 4.34 18.94
C THR A 410 30.47 5.48 19.09
N GLU A 411 31.58 5.25 19.80
CA GLU A 411 32.79 6.07 19.70
C GLU A 411 34.05 5.19 19.65
N SER A 412 34.36 4.70 18.45
CA SER A 412 35.75 4.46 18.06
C SER A 412 36.02 5.27 16.79
N ASN A 413 36.11 6.59 16.94
CA ASN A 413 36.91 7.40 16.05
C ASN A 413 37.72 8.37 16.91
N PRO A 414 39.06 8.43 16.76
CA PRO A 414 39.89 9.27 17.61
C PRO A 414 39.62 10.75 17.36
N ALA A 415 39.88 11.54 18.40
CA ALA A 415 39.73 12.98 18.48
C ALA A 415 40.19 13.73 17.21
N PRO A 416 39.55 14.86 16.86
CA PRO A 416 40.06 15.71 15.79
C PRO A 416 41.45 16.23 16.19
N GLU A 417 42.46 15.85 15.39
CA GLU A 417 43.76 16.50 15.42
C GLU A 417 43.56 18.01 15.23
N THR A 418 44.15 18.76 16.15
CA THR A 418 44.30 20.21 16.11
C THR A 418 44.96 20.64 14.80
N TYR A 419 44.19 21.24 13.89
CA TYR A 419 44.72 22.07 12.82
C TYR A 419 45.00 23.49 13.37
N PRO A 420 46.20 24.06 13.17
CA PRO A 420 46.50 25.42 13.61
C PRO A 420 45.66 26.45 12.84
N ALA A 421 45.16 27.43 13.60
CA ALA A 421 44.33 28.53 13.12
C ALA A 421 45.05 29.34 12.03
N VAL A 422 44.43 29.45 10.85
CA VAL A 422 44.80 30.45 9.85
C VAL A 422 44.04 31.74 10.15
N GLN A 423 44.80 32.82 10.29
CA GLN A 423 44.37 34.17 10.63
C GLN A 423 43.50 34.81 9.53
N PRO A 424 42.65 35.80 9.86
CA PRO A 424 41.80 36.49 8.89
C PRO A 424 42.62 37.42 7.98
N ALA A 425 42.48 37.27 6.66
CA ALA A 425 43.08 38.18 5.69
C ALA A 425 42.25 39.48 5.54
N VAL A 426 43.00 40.58 5.52
CA VAL A 426 42.68 42.01 5.36
C VAL A 426 41.88 42.28 4.07
N PRO A 427 40.95 43.27 4.05
CA PRO A 427 40.13 43.57 2.87
C PRO A 427 40.93 44.33 1.80
N VAL A 428 40.92 43.81 0.57
CA VAL A 428 41.43 44.51 -0.63
C VAL A 428 40.26 45.13 -1.38
N SER A 429 40.37 46.44 -1.54
CA SER A 429 39.53 47.39 -2.29
C SER A 429 39.34 47.01 -3.77
N ALA A 430 38.09 47.04 -4.25
CA ALA A 430 37.75 47.01 -5.68
C ALA A 430 37.60 48.45 -6.22
N PRO A 431 38.11 48.76 -7.44
CA PRO A 431 38.05 50.09 -8.02
C PRO A 431 36.69 50.42 -8.63
N VAL A 432 36.32 51.69 -8.48
CA VAL A 432 35.21 52.41 -9.10
C VAL A 432 35.45 52.57 -10.60
N HIS A 433 34.49 52.19 -11.44
CA HIS A 433 34.38 52.69 -12.81
C HIS A 433 32.98 53.24 -13.09
N THR A 434 33.02 54.46 -13.61
CA THR A 434 31.99 55.45 -13.86
C THR A 434 31.13 55.13 -15.08
N GLN A 435 29.83 55.40 -14.98
CA GLN A 435 28.90 55.53 -16.11
C GLN A 435 29.25 56.73 -17.01
N PRO A 436 28.91 56.66 -18.31
CA PRO A 436 28.34 57.80 -19.01
C PRO A 436 26.87 57.57 -19.33
N ALA A 437 26.09 58.64 -19.12
CA ALA A 437 24.68 58.75 -19.44
C ALA A 437 24.44 58.92 -20.96
N VAL A 438 23.36 58.32 -21.47
CA VAL A 438 22.64 58.83 -22.65
C VAL A 438 21.15 58.48 -22.55
N THR A 439 20.39 59.54 -22.28
CA THR A 439 19.09 59.96 -22.84
C THR A 439 17.92 58.97 -22.96
N ALA A 440 16.81 59.38 -22.33
CA ALA A 440 15.49 58.75 -22.32
C ALA A 440 14.69 58.93 -23.63
N THR A 441 13.93 57.90 -23.98
CA THR A 441 12.75 57.94 -24.87
C THR A 441 11.58 57.18 -24.22
N PRO A 442 10.31 57.55 -24.50
CA PRO A 442 9.13 57.14 -23.71
C PRO A 442 8.62 55.72 -24.05
N PRO A 443 7.72 55.14 -23.22
CA PRO A 443 7.38 53.73 -23.26
C PRO A 443 6.36 53.40 -24.35
N SER A 444 6.66 52.40 -25.18
CA SER A 444 5.71 51.72 -26.07
C SER A 444 5.22 50.41 -25.44
N ALA A 445 3.93 50.14 -25.65
CA ALA A 445 3.13 49.08 -25.04
C ALA A 445 3.59 47.64 -25.37
N PRO A 446 3.15 46.63 -24.59
CA PRO A 446 3.59 45.24 -24.75
C PRO A 446 3.08 44.60 -26.05
N ALA A 447 4.00 44.03 -26.83
CA ALA A 447 3.67 43.20 -27.98
C ALA A 447 3.17 41.81 -27.53
N ALA A 448 2.10 41.34 -28.18
CA ALA A 448 1.45 40.06 -27.95
C ALA A 448 2.35 38.86 -28.36
N PRO A 449 2.14 37.66 -27.79
CA PRO A 449 2.89 36.46 -28.14
C PRO A 449 2.54 35.98 -29.56
N VAL A 450 3.57 35.67 -30.35
CA VAL A 450 3.45 35.03 -31.66
C VAL A 450 3.01 33.58 -31.47
N GLU A 451 1.84 33.24 -32.02
CA GLU A 451 1.20 31.93 -32.00
C GLU A 451 1.92 30.97 -32.97
N ALA A 452 2.27 29.77 -32.50
CA ALA A 452 2.81 28.69 -33.34
C ALA A 452 1.73 28.18 -34.32
N PRO A 453 2.06 27.85 -35.57
CA PRO A 453 1.06 27.43 -36.55
C PRO A 453 0.38 26.11 -36.13
N ALA A 454 -0.94 26.11 -36.09
CA ALA A 454 -1.74 24.95 -35.75
C ALA A 454 -1.44 23.76 -36.71
N PRO A 455 -1.34 22.52 -36.21
CA PRO A 455 -1.07 21.35 -37.04
C PRO A 455 -2.21 21.11 -38.03
N THR A 456 -1.88 20.96 -39.32
CA THR A 456 -2.87 20.70 -40.38
C THR A 456 -3.35 19.25 -40.36
N LEU A 457 -4.57 18.99 -40.83
CA LEU A 457 -5.17 17.64 -40.89
C LEU A 457 -4.28 16.62 -41.62
N ALA A 458 -3.68 17.03 -42.73
CA ALA A 458 -2.80 16.18 -43.52
C ALA A 458 -1.54 15.76 -42.75
N ALA A 459 -0.93 16.68 -41.99
CA ALA A 459 0.24 16.39 -41.18
C ALA A 459 -0.07 15.41 -40.03
N VAL A 460 -1.24 15.56 -39.40
CA VAL A 460 -1.71 14.66 -38.34
C VAL A 460 -1.97 13.25 -38.88
N GLN A 461 -2.64 13.13 -40.02
CA GLN A 461 -2.89 11.83 -40.67
C GLN A 461 -1.59 11.13 -41.06
N GLN A 462 -0.62 11.88 -41.59
CA GLN A 462 0.68 11.34 -41.98
C GLN A 462 1.49 10.84 -40.77
N GLU A 463 1.50 11.58 -39.66
CA GLU A 463 2.20 11.15 -38.45
C GLU A 463 1.54 9.92 -37.81
N MET A 464 0.20 9.83 -37.84
CA MET A 464 -0.51 8.63 -37.39
C MET A 464 -0.25 7.40 -38.27
N LEU A 465 -0.10 7.58 -39.59
CA LEU A 465 0.34 6.51 -40.49
C LEU A 465 1.77 6.06 -40.19
N ARG A 466 2.67 7.00 -39.86
CA ARG A 466 4.06 6.70 -39.48
C ARG A 466 4.15 5.89 -38.18
N LEU A 467 3.34 6.22 -37.18
CA LEU A 467 3.34 5.54 -35.88
C LEU A 467 2.88 4.08 -35.98
N ASN A 468 1.90 3.80 -36.86
CA ASN A 468 1.39 2.47 -37.21
C ASN A 468 1.20 1.48 -36.03
N ASN A 469 0.87 1.99 -34.85
CA ASN A 469 0.65 1.22 -33.62
C ASN A 469 -0.51 1.87 -32.86
N ALA A 470 -1.46 1.06 -32.40
CA ALA A 470 -2.70 1.53 -31.77
C ALA A 470 -2.46 2.36 -30.49
N ASP A 471 -1.48 1.99 -29.66
CA ASP A 471 -1.19 2.67 -28.41
C ASP A 471 -0.43 3.99 -28.64
N ALA A 472 0.50 3.99 -29.61
CA ALA A 472 1.26 5.18 -30.00
C ALA A 472 0.38 6.22 -30.70
N GLU A 473 -0.54 5.78 -31.56
CA GLU A 473 -1.54 6.65 -32.22
C GLU A 473 -2.50 7.29 -31.22
N LYS A 474 -2.91 6.55 -30.17
CA LYS A 474 -3.76 7.07 -29.10
C LYS A 474 -3.04 8.13 -28.26
N ALA A 475 -1.77 7.89 -27.91
CA ALA A 475 -0.95 8.86 -27.19
C ALA A 475 -0.75 10.14 -28.02
N TYR A 476 -0.45 9.99 -29.31
CA TYR A 476 -0.32 11.12 -30.23
C TYR A 476 -1.65 11.89 -30.38
N PHE A 477 -2.79 11.21 -30.56
CA PHE A 477 -4.10 11.85 -30.63
C PHE A 477 -4.41 12.71 -29.39
N LEU A 478 -4.08 12.22 -28.19
CA LEU A 478 -4.30 12.93 -26.94
C LEU A 478 -3.37 14.15 -26.76
N SER A 479 -2.25 14.18 -27.48
CA SER A 479 -1.32 15.31 -27.50
C SER A 479 -1.74 16.44 -28.46
N LEU A 480 -2.75 16.21 -29.31
CA LEU A 480 -3.22 17.22 -30.26
C LEU A 480 -4.10 18.29 -29.59
N PRO A 481 -4.09 19.53 -30.10
CA PRO A 481 -5.01 20.59 -29.65
C PRO A 481 -6.49 20.19 -29.79
N ASP A 482 -7.34 20.75 -28.93
CA ASP A 482 -8.79 20.44 -28.88
C ASP A 482 -9.51 20.68 -30.21
N SER A 483 -9.07 21.68 -30.96
CA SER A 483 -9.56 22.00 -32.30
C SER A 483 -9.34 20.86 -33.31
N MET A 484 -8.24 20.10 -33.17
CA MET A 484 -7.92 18.97 -34.02
C MET A 484 -8.56 17.67 -33.53
N ARG A 485 -8.64 17.44 -32.22
CA ARG A 485 -9.32 16.26 -31.65
C ARG A 485 -10.81 16.25 -31.94
N SER A 486 -11.42 17.43 -32.08
CA SER A 486 -12.84 17.60 -32.40
C SER A 486 -13.11 17.70 -33.91
N ASN A 487 -12.08 17.58 -34.76
CA ASN A 487 -12.24 17.71 -36.20
C ASN A 487 -13.01 16.50 -36.78
N PRO A 488 -14.18 16.70 -37.43
CA PRO A 488 -15.03 15.61 -37.90
C PRO A 488 -14.36 14.76 -38.99
N ALA A 489 -13.49 15.34 -39.83
CA ALA A 489 -12.77 14.60 -40.86
C ALA A 489 -11.73 13.62 -40.26
N LEU A 490 -11.04 14.04 -39.19
CA LEU A 490 -10.08 13.18 -38.48
C LEU A 490 -10.78 12.01 -37.78
N LEU A 491 -11.92 12.27 -37.13
CA LEU A 491 -12.69 11.26 -36.42
C LEU A 491 -13.29 10.21 -37.38
N THR A 492 -13.79 10.63 -38.54
CA THR A 492 -14.28 9.71 -39.58
C THR A 492 -13.14 8.84 -40.12
N TRP A 493 -12.00 9.45 -40.43
CA TRP A 493 -10.81 8.72 -40.91
C TRP A 493 -10.28 7.69 -39.89
N LEU A 494 -10.25 8.03 -38.59
CA LEU A 494 -9.86 7.11 -37.52
C LEU A 494 -10.83 5.93 -37.36
N LYS A 495 -12.13 6.15 -37.57
CA LYS A 495 -13.14 5.08 -37.53
C LYS A 495 -12.97 4.10 -38.69
N GLU A 496 -12.77 4.60 -39.91
CA GLU A 496 -12.50 3.78 -41.09
C GLU A 496 -11.23 2.93 -40.90
N ARG A 497 -10.14 3.54 -40.42
CA ARG A 497 -8.87 2.84 -40.16
C ARG A 497 -9.00 1.77 -39.08
N LYS A 498 -9.79 2.01 -38.03
CA LYS A 498 -10.08 1.00 -36.99
C LYS A 498 -10.86 -0.18 -37.58
N ALA A 499 -11.83 0.09 -38.46
CA ALA A 499 -12.61 -0.96 -39.12
C ALA A 499 -11.72 -1.83 -40.03
N VAL A 500 -10.81 -1.22 -40.80
CA VAL A 500 -9.84 -1.95 -41.65
C VAL A 500 -8.92 -2.85 -40.80
N ARG A 501 -8.43 -2.36 -39.67
CA ARG A 501 -7.59 -3.19 -38.75
C ARG A 501 -8.37 -4.34 -38.12
N ALA A 502 -9.62 -4.11 -37.71
CA ALA A 502 -10.46 -5.16 -37.17
C ALA A 502 -10.76 -6.26 -38.20
N ALA A 503 -11.00 -5.88 -39.46
CA ALA A 503 -11.18 -6.82 -40.57
C ALA A 503 -9.90 -7.62 -40.90
N ALA A 504 -8.72 -6.99 -40.82
CA ALA A 504 -7.44 -7.66 -41.04
C ALA A 504 -7.10 -8.68 -39.94
N VAL A 505 -7.46 -8.39 -38.67
CA VAL A 505 -7.28 -9.35 -37.55
C VAL A 505 -8.20 -10.56 -37.71
N GLN A 506 -9.48 -10.34 -38.07
CA GLN A 506 -10.41 -11.44 -38.35
C GLN A 506 -9.99 -12.34 -39.53
N ALA A 507 -9.38 -11.75 -40.56
CA ALA A 507 -8.86 -12.53 -41.69
C ALA A 507 -7.63 -13.38 -41.32
N ASN A 508 -6.80 -12.91 -40.38
CA ASN A 508 -5.62 -13.65 -39.90
C ASN A 508 -5.95 -14.76 -38.89
N ASP A 509 -7.13 -14.73 -38.26
CA ASP A 509 -7.63 -15.80 -37.38
C ASP A 509 -8.35 -16.92 -38.17
N LEU A 510 -8.54 -16.74 -39.48
CA LEU A 510 -9.20 -17.69 -40.40
C LEU A 510 -8.22 -18.46 -41.30
N PHE A 511 -6.91 -18.21 -41.17
CA PHE A 511 -5.82 -18.97 -41.78
C PHE A 511 -4.90 -19.49 -40.67
#